data_AF-A0A6V8MRN3-F1
#
_entry.id   AF-A0A6V8MRN3-F1
#
_cell.length_a   1.000
_cell.length_b   1.000
_cell.length_c   1.000
_cell.angle_alpha   90.00
_cell.angle_beta   90.00
_cell.angle_gamma   90.00
#
_symmetry.space_group_name_H-M   'P 1'
#
loop_
_entity.id
_entity.type
_entity.pdbx_description
1 polymer ?
#
loop_
_entity_poly.entity_id
_entity_poly.type
_entity_poly.pdbx_seq_one_letter_code
_entity_poly.pdbx_strand_id
1 'polypeptide(L)'
;MDATTAKGIIDIHCHTAGIGAGNSGCFISPAMRRSWRYRVFLKAFGVTEQELLEKGDGLVMRRTSESLASSERVTAAVILAMDGAVDDKGELDRAQTEMFIPNEFVAAETAKYPNLLFGASINPLRRDAIERLERAAADGAVLVKWLPSIQQFDPADRGLTPFYLKLKELGLPLLTHTGSEKSFTAARNELADPERLRLPLSLGVNVIAAHAASNGRNHGESNHRRFLRLCGEYANLYADISALTQLNRLTHLQRLLKHPELFGRLLYGTDMPIPKTAAVTPFGFPNRLSPRRMLQISQVANPWDQDVALKEALGVPEQIFFNANSIIRL
;
A
#
# COMPACT_ATOMS: atom_id res chain seq x y z
N MET A 1 18.24 -11.06 -24.53
CA MET A 1 18.11 -10.30 -23.27
C MET A 1 18.03 -11.35 -22.17
N ASP A 2 19.09 -11.43 -21.37
CA ASP A 2 19.35 -12.56 -20.47
C ASP A 2 18.31 -12.72 -19.37
N ALA A 3 17.80 -13.94 -19.27
CA ALA A 3 17.00 -14.42 -18.17
C ALA A 3 17.93 -14.84 -17.01
N THR A 4 18.35 -13.89 -16.17
CA THR A 4 18.88 -14.12 -14.80
C THR A 4 19.17 -12.78 -14.11
N THR A 5 18.16 -11.94 -13.89
CA THR A 5 18.15 -11.11 -12.68
C THR A 5 17.47 -11.96 -11.62
N ALA A 6 18.23 -12.40 -10.61
CA ALA A 6 17.63 -12.95 -9.41
C ALA A 6 16.64 -11.89 -8.89
N LYS A 7 15.34 -12.16 -9.04
CA LYS A 7 14.31 -11.18 -8.72
C LYS A 7 14.31 -10.98 -7.21
N GLY A 8 14.79 -9.82 -6.74
CA GLY A 8 14.91 -9.52 -5.32
C GLY A 8 13.57 -9.32 -4.61
N ILE A 9 13.61 -9.05 -3.30
CA ILE A 9 12.41 -8.75 -2.52
C ILE A 9 11.89 -7.37 -2.96
N ILE A 10 10.60 -7.31 -3.31
CA ILE A 10 9.91 -6.07 -3.67
C ILE A 10 8.89 -5.75 -2.59
N ASP A 11 9.00 -4.57 -1.98
CA ASP A 11 7.97 -4.02 -1.10
C ASP A 11 6.83 -3.43 -1.93
N ILE A 12 5.69 -4.11 -2.00
CA ILE A 12 4.56 -3.64 -2.83
C ILE A 12 3.72 -2.53 -2.19
N HIS A 13 4.07 -2.07 -0.97
CA HIS A 13 3.23 -1.17 -0.20
C HIS A 13 4.08 -0.11 0.51
N CYS A 14 4.59 0.85 -0.28
CA CYS A 14 5.34 2.00 0.23
C CYS A 14 4.60 3.30 -0.08
N HIS A 15 4.26 4.06 0.96
CA HIS A 15 3.67 5.38 0.79
C HIS A 15 4.74 6.43 0.52
N THR A 16 4.30 7.55 -0.06
CA THR A 16 5.06 8.79 -0.16
C THR A 16 4.24 9.94 0.44
N ALA A 17 4.81 11.14 0.47
CA ALA A 17 4.13 12.33 0.94
C ALA A 17 4.52 13.54 0.09
N GLY A 18 3.63 14.53 0.06
CA GLY A 18 3.88 15.83 -0.54
C GLY A 18 2.89 16.86 -0.04
N ILE A 19 3.33 18.11 0.05
CA ILE A 19 2.53 19.26 0.50
C ILE A 19 2.16 20.21 -0.64
N GLY A 20 2.59 19.91 -1.86
CA GLY A 20 2.45 20.75 -3.05
C GLY A 20 3.70 21.57 -3.38
N ALA A 21 4.81 21.33 -2.68
CA ALA A 21 6.04 22.09 -2.89
C ALA A 21 6.79 21.61 -4.14
N GLY A 22 7.43 22.56 -4.85
CA GLY A 22 8.13 22.27 -6.09
C GLY A 22 7.20 21.92 -7.27
N ASN A 23 5.96 22.44 -7.27
CA ASN A 23 4.94 22.17 -8.30
C ASN A 23 4.60 20.68 -8.48
N SER A 24 4.69 19.89 -7.40
CA SER A 24 4.36 18.46 -7.40
C SER A 24 2.88 18.17 -7.69
N GLY A 25 1.99 19.16 -7.55
CA GLY A 25 0.54 18.97 -7.62
C GLY A 25 -0.06 18.27 -6.40
N CYS A 26 0.77 17.78 -5.47
CA CYS A 26 0.33 17.24 -4.20
C CYS A 26 -0.42 18.30 -3.39
N PHE A 27 -1.33 17.86 -2.51
CA PHE A 27 -1.82 18.73 -1.45
C PHE A 27 -2.29 17.94 -0.25
N ILE A 28 -2.30 18.65 0.89
CA ILE A 28 -2.88 18.21 2.15
C ILE A 28 -3.93 19.24 2.56
N SER A 29 -5.12 18.77 2.93
CA SER A 29 -6.21 19.65 3.33
C SER A 29 -5.85 20.49 4.56
N PRO A 30 -6.45 21.68 4.74
CA PRO A 30 -6.23 22.49 5.93
C PRO A 30 -6.56 21.75 7.23
N ALA A 31 -7.57 20.87 7.22
CA ALA A 31 -7.96 20.07 8.38
C ALA A 31 -6.87 19.08 8.78
N MET A 32 -6.31 18.33 7.80
CA MET A 32 -5.22 17.40 8.05
C MET A 32 -3.95 18.13 8.50
N ARG A 33 -3.57 19.27 7.86
CA ARG A 33 -2.40 20.06 8.27
C ARG A 33 -2.46 20.55 9.72
N ARG A 34 -3.65 20.91 10.21
CA ARG A 34 -3.86 21.31 11.62
C ARG A 34 -3.89 20.13 12.59
N SER A 35 -4.03 18.89 12.10
CA SER A 35 -4.03 17.70 12.93
C SER A 35 -2.62 17.38 13.43
N TRP A 36 -2.52 16.83 14.64
CA TRP A 36 -1.25 16.30 15.16
C TRP A 36 -0.68 15.18 14.28
N ARG A 37 -1.54 14.47 13.53
CA ARG A 37 -1.17 13.39 12.60
C ARG A 37 -0.20 13.87 11.53
N TYR A 38 -0.40 15.07 10.99
CA TYR A 38 0.46 15.63 9.95
C TYR A 38 1.92 15.73 10.39
N ARG A 39 2.17 16.19 11.63
CA ARG A 39 3.51 16.25 12.22
C ARG A 39 4.13 14.86 12.40
N VAL A 40 3.30 13.88 12.77
CA VAL A 40 3.76 12.47 12.92
C VAL A 40 4.10 11.87 11.57
N PHE A 41 3.32 12.11 10.52
CA PHE A 41 3.62 11.63 9.18
C PHE A 41 4.90 12.24 8.62
N LEU A 42 5.08 13.57 8.69
CA LEU A 42 6.33 14.21 8.25
C LEU A 42 7.55 13.62 8.98
N LYS A 43 7.45 13.43 10.30
CA LYS A 43 8.51 12.78 11.09
C LYS A 43 8.77 11.34 10.63
N ALA A 44 7.74 10.56 10.33
CA ALA A 44 7.88 9.19 9.85
C ALA A 44 8.57 9.13 8.47
N PHE A 45 8.25 10.08 7.59
CA PHE A 45 8.95 10.28 6.32
C PHE A 45 10.37 10.87 6.48
N GLY A 46 10.76 11.25 7.69
CA GLY A 46 12.06 11.83 7.98
C GLY A 46 12.26 13.20 7.33
N VAL A 47 11.20 14.01 7.21
CA VAL A 47 11.22 15.35 6.62
C VAL A 47 10.54 16.37 7.53
N THR A 48 10.83 17.65 7.32
CA THR A 48 10.06 18.76 7.88
C THR A 48 9.35 19.54 6.78
N GLU A 49 8.27 20.26 7.12
CA GLU A 49 7.56 21.10 6.14
C GLU A 49 8.48 22.16 5.53
N GLN A 50 9.38 22.75 6.32
CA GLN A 50 10.37 23.70 5.81
C GLN A 50 11.27 23.07 4.74
N GLU A 51 11.80 21.86 4.99
CA GLU A 51 12.62 21.17 3.99
C GLU A 51 11.85 20.88 2.70
N LEU A 52 10.56 20.53 2.80
CA LEU A 52 9.71 20.33 1.63
C LEU A 52 9.49 21.64 0.87
N LEU A 53 9.19 22.74 1.57
CA LEU A 53 9.03 24.05 0.94
C LEU A 53 10.31 24.52 0.22
N GLU A 54 11.48 24.25 0.79
CA GLU A 54 12.78 24.64 0.23
C GLU A 54 13.23 23.73 -0.93
N LYS A 55 13.02 22.41 -0.82
CA LYS A 55 13.61 21.41 -1.73
C LYS A 55 12.60 20.72 -2.66
N GLY A 56 11.31 20.99 -2.46
CA GLY A 56 10.20 20.32 -3.15
C GLY A 56 9.84 18.96 -2.56
N ASP A 57 8.66 18.46 -2.92
CA ASP A 57 8.13 17.18 -2.41
C ASP A 57 8.95 15.96 -2.86
N GLY A 58 9.67 16.06 -3.99
CA GLY A 58 10.59 15.02 -4.47
C GLY A 58 11.69 14.65 -3.46
N LEU A 59 11.93 15.49 -2.43
CA LEU A 59 12.82 15.17 -1.31
C LEU A 59 12.43 13.85 -0.62
N VAL A 60 11.13 13.58 -0.46
CA VAL A 60 10.63 12.33 0.16
C VAL A 60 11.02 11.12 -0.68
N MET A 61 10.91 11.22 -2.00
CA MET A 61 11.27 10.16 -2.95
C MET A 61 12.77 9.90 -2.93
N ARG A 62 13.58 10.96 -2.95
CA ARG A 62 15.04 10.85 -2.84
C ARG A 62 15.47 10.14 -1.55
N ARG A 63 14.98 10.59 -0.39
CA ARG A 63 15.31 9.98 0.91
C ARG A 63 14.84 8.52 1.01
N THR A 64 13.69 8.22 0.42
CA THR A 64 13.17 6.84 0.33
C THR A 64 14.10 5.97 -0.51
N SER A 65 14.49 6.43 -1.71
CA SER A 65 15.44 5.72 -2.58
C SER A 65 16.79 5.52 -1.90
N GLU A 66 17.38 6.56 -1.31
CA GLU A 66 18.67 6.50 -0.60
C GLU A 66 18.62 5.52 0.57
N SER A 67 17.53 5.54 1.35
CA SER A 67 17.32 4.61 2.46
C SER A 67 17.08 3.19 1.99
N LEU A 68 16.43 2.98 0.84
CA LEU A 68 16.24 1.63 0.28
C LEU A 68 17.52 1.09 -0.35
N ALA A 69 18.34 1.95 -0.97
CA ALA A 69 19.62 1.55 -1.58
C ALA A 69 20.64 1.01 -0.57
N SER A 70 20.47 1.29 0.73
CA SER A 70 21.28 0.69 1.80
C SER A 70 20.72 -0.61 2.36
N SER A 71 19.62 -1.13 1.80
CA SER A 71 19.05 -2.43 2.17
C SER A 71 19.87 -3.55 1.55
N GLU A 72 20.16 -4.58 2.34
CA GLU A 72 20.83 -5.81 1.87
C GLU A 72 19.82 -6.86 1.38
N ARG A 73 18.53 -6.69 1.66
CA ARG A 73 17.48 -7.69 1.40
C ARG A 73 16.45 -7.24 0.36
N VAL A 74 16.03 -5.97 0.40
CA VAL A 74 14.94 -5.42 -0.43
C VAL A 74 15.52 -4.61 -1.58
N THR A 75 15.17 -4.99 -2.80
CA THR A 75 15.76 -4.41 -4.02
C THR A 75 14.93 -3.29 -4.62
N ALA A 76 13.61 -3.31 -4.39
CA ALA A 76 12.72 -2.29 -4.92
C ALA A 76 11.50 -2.06 -4.02
N ALA A 77 10.89 -0.88 -4.12
CA ALA A 77 9.63 -0.56 -3.46
C ALA A 77 8.64 0.08 -4.45
N VAL A 78 7.38 -0.33 -4.39
CA VAL A 78 6.29 0.27 -5.15
C VAL A 78 5.78 1.48 -4.40
N ILE A 79 6.03 2.66 -4.95
CA ILE A 79 5.58 3.93 -4.41
C ILE A 79 4.15 4.22 -4.87
N LEU A 80 3.26 4.39 -3.91
CA LEU A 80 1.82 4.53 -4.16
C LEU A 80 1.41 6.00 -4.29
N ALA A 81 0.84 6.35 -5.45
CA ALA A 81 0.03 7.55 -5.61
C ALA A 81 -1.27 7.45 -4.79
N MET A 82 -1.96 8.58 -4.64
CA MET A 82 -3.24 8.66 -3.93
C MET A 82 -4.16 9.67 -4.62
N ASP A 83 -5.13 9.17 -5.36
CA ASP A 83 -6.22 10.01 -5.91
C ASP A 83 -7.23 10.35 -4.81
N GLY A 84 -8.08 11.34 -5.06
CA GLY A 84 -9.03 11.86 -4.08
C GLY A 84 -10.47 11.37 -4.25
N ALA A 85 -11.36 12.00 -3.49
CA ALA A 85 -12.80 11.92 -3.70
C ALA A 85 -13.18 12.64 -5.02
N VAL A 86 -14.28 12.24 -5.62
CA VAL A 86 -14.74 12.74 -6.92
C VAL A 86 -16.16 13.30 -6.78
N ASP A 87 -16.41 14.44 -7.42
CA ASP A 87 -17.72 15.09 -7.43
C ASP A 87 -18.69 14.47 -8.47
N ASP A 88 -19.90 15.02 -8.55
CA ASP A 88 -20.95 14.57 -9.46
C ASP A 88 -20.62 14.78 -10.96
N LYS A 89 -19.59 15.58 -11.27
CA LYS A 89 -19.11 15.85 -12.63
C LYS A 89 -17.93 14.95 -13.01
N GLY A 90 -17.47 14.09 -12.10
CA GLY A 90 -16.31 13.25 -12.33
C GLY A 90 -14.98 14.00 -12.16
N GLU A 91 -14.97 15.12 -11.43
CA GLU A 91 -13.78 15.93 -11.13
C GLU A 91 -13.27 15.69 -9.70
N LEU A 92 -12.01 16.03 -9.45
CA LEU A 92 -11.43 15.92 -8.10
C LEU A 92 -12.12 16.88 -7.12
N ASP A 93 -12.81 16.32 -6.12
CA ASP A 93 -13.36 17.09 -5.01
C ASP A 93 -12.26 17.39 -3.98
N ARG A 94 -11.67 18.57 -4.10
CA ARG A 94 -10.64 19.05 -3.16
C ARG A 94 -11.17 19.30 -1.75
N ALA A 95 -12.46 19.59 -1.58
CA ALA A 95 -13.04 19.84 -0.26
C ALA A 95 -13.16 18.54 0.54
N GLN A 96 -13.45 17.44 -0.14
CA GLN A 96 -13.60 16.11 0.46
C GLN A 96 -12.29 15.29 0.46
N THR A 97 -11.23 15.79 -0.16
CA THR A 97 -9.93 15.11 -0.25
C THR A 97 -8.94 15.66 0.78
N GLU A 98 -8.54 14.81 1.73
CA GLU A 98 -7.58 15.22 2.77
C GLU A 98 -6.12 15.17 2.33
N MET A 99 -5.79 14.25 1.41
CA MET A 99 -4.45 14.05 0.87
C MET A 99 -4.59 13.61 -0.59
N PHE A 100 -3.82 14.26 -1.46
CA PHE A 100 -3.75 13.94 -2.88
C PHE A 100 -2.30 13.90 -3.31
N ILE A 101 -1.92 12.81 -3.97
CA ILE A 101 -0.57 12.57 -4.50
C ILE A 101 -0.76 12.17 -5.98
N PRO A 102 -0.51 13.08 -6.94
CA PRO A 102 -0.79 12.84 -8.35
C PRO A 102 0.02 11.68 -8.94
N ASN A 103 -0.56 10.96 -9.89
CA ASN A 103 0.13 9.91 -10.64
C ASN A 103 1.33 10.47 -11.40
N GLU A 104 1.17 11.63 -12.01
CA GLU A 104 2.18 12.29 -12.83
C GLU A 104 3.43 12.62 -12.01
N PHE A 105 3.24 13.04 -10.75
CA PHE A 105 4.32 13.28 -9.81
C PHE A 105 5.03 11.98 -9.42
N VAL A 106 4.29 10.93 -9.04
CA VAL A 106 4.90 9.66 -8.64
C VAL A 106 5.63 8.99 -9.81
N ALA A 107 5.04 8.96 -11.00
CA ALA A 107 5.68 8.44 -12.21
C ALA A 107 6.98 9.19 -12.52
N ALA A 108 6.95 10.52 -12.54
CA ALA A 108 8.13 11.33 -12.84
C ALA A 108 9.24 11.21 -11.79
N GLU A 109 8.89 11.13 -10.49
CA GLU A 109 9.89 10.98 -9.44
C GLU A 109 10.48 9.56 -9.38
N THR A 110 9.66 8.51 -9.52
CA THR A 110 10.14 7.12 -9.49
C THR A 110 11.06 6.81 -10.66
N ALA A 111 10.80 7.38 -11.85
CA ALA A 111 11.67 7.24 -13.02
C ALA A 111 13.12 7.74 -12.82
N LYS A 112 13.38 8.54 -11.77
CA LYS A 112 14.73 9.02 -11.43
C LYS A 112 15.55 7.99 -10.65
N TYR A 113 14.93 6.93 -10.13
CA TYR A 113 15.54 6.00 -9.19
C TYR A 113 15.29 4.54 -9.60
N PRO A 114 16.33 3.72 -9.83
CA PRO A 114 16.16 2.35 -10.35
C PRO A 114 15.53 1.38 -9.35
N ASN A 115 15.46 1.75 -8.07
CA ASN A 115 14.88 0.93 -6.98
C ASN A 115 13.47 1.38 -6.58
N LEU A 116 12.86 2.35 -7.26
CA LEU A 116 11.48 2.78 -7.01
C LEU A 116 10.60 2.41 -8.20
N LEU A 117 9.46 1.78 -7.92
CA LEU A 117 8.47 1.39 -8.91
C LEU A 117 7.21 2.25 -8.75
N PHE A 118 6.51 2.52 -9.85
CA PHE A 118 5.31 3.35 -9.85
C PHE A 118 4.05 2.52 -9.54
N GLY A 119 3.38 2.81 -8.43
CA GLY A 119 2.02 2.34 -8.13
C GLY A 119 1.00 3.46 -8.34
N ALA A 120 0.12 3.31 -9.33
CA ALA A 120 -0.85 4.32 -9.68
C ALA A 120 -2.05 4.34 -8.72
N SER A 121 -2.83 5.42 -8.69
CA SER A 121 -4.12 5.49 -8.00
C SER A 121 -5.07 6.35 -8.82
N ILE A 122 -6.23 5.81 -9.18
CA ILE A 122 -7.23 6.50 -9.99
C ILE A 122 -8.58 6.22 -9.36
N ASN A 123 -9.32 7.25 -8.97
CA ASN A 123 -10.71 7.08 -8.57
C ASN A 123 -11.54 6.73 -9.83
N PRO A 124 -12.22 5.57 -9.86
CA PRO A 124 -12.87 5.09 -11.08
C PRO A 124 -14.12 5.90 -11.47
N LEU A 125 -14.60 6.80 -10.59
CA LEU A 125 -15.70 7.72 -10.87
C LEU A 125 -15.27 8.97 -11.64
N ARG A 126 -13.97 9.17 -11.86
CA ARG A 126 -13.50 10.28 -12.69
C ARG A 126 -14.04 10.16 -14.11
N ARG A 127 -14.38 11.30 -14.72
CA ARG A 127 -14.84 11.32 -16.13
C ARG A 127 -13.81 10.75 -17.10
N ASP A 128 -12.52 10.91 -16.78
CA ASP A 128 -11.36 10.49 -17.56
C ASP A 128 -10.66 9.26 -16.95
N ALA A 129 -11.37 8.46 -16.11
CA ALA A 129 -10.75 7.36 -15.35
C ALA A 129 -10.05 6.32 -16.23
N ILE A 130 -10.65 5.95 -17.37
CA ILE A 130 -10.06 4.98 -18.31
C ILE A 130 -8.81 5.56 -18.97
N GLU A 131 -8.86 6.80 -19.44
CA GLU A 131 -7.70 7.48 -20.06
C GLU A 131 -6.54 7.62 -19.07
N ARG A 132 -6.83 7.95 -17.81
CA ARG A 132 -5.84 8.00 -16.72
C ARG A 132 -5.22 6.64 -16.44
N LEU A 133 -6.03 5.58 -16.49
CA LEU A 133 -5.55 4.22 -16.28
C LEU A 133 -4.64 3.76 -17.43
N GLU A 134 -5.00 4.06 -18.68
CA GLU A 134 -4.17 3.78 -19.86
C GLU A 134 -2.86 4.59 -19.82
N ARG A 135 -2.93 5.87 -19.43
CA ARG A 135 -1.75 6.71 -19.24
C ARG A 135 -0.83 6.14 -18.15
N ALA A 136 -1.38 5.79 -16.98
CA ALA A 136 -0.60 5.20 -15.90
C ALA A 136 0.10 3.90 -16.34
N ALA A 137 -0.59 3.05 -17.12
CA ALA A 137 0.02 1.85 -17.68
C ALA A 137 1.14 2.17 -18.68
N ALA A 138 0.97 3.20 -19.52
CA ALA A 138 2.01 3.66 -20.45
C ALA A 138 3.23 4.26 -19.72
N ASP A 139 3.00 4.93 -18.59
CA ASP A 139 4.04 5.53 -17.75
C ASP A 139 4.73 4.51 -16.82
N GLY A 140 4.45 3.22 -16.98
CA GLY A 140 5.14 2.14 -16.27
C GLY A 140 4.55 1.78 -14.91
N ALA A 141 3.27 2.07 -14.65
CA ALA A 141 2.62 1.59 -13.43
C ALA A 141 2.68 0.06 -13.34
N VAL A 142 3.04 -0.44 -12.15
CA VAL A 142 3.16 -1.88 -11.87
C VAL A 142 1.93 -2.45 -11.17
N LEU A 143 1.11 -1.56 -10.56
CA LEU A 143 -0.18 -1.87 -9.93
C LEU A 143 -1.04 -0.60 -9.79
N VAL A 144 -2.31 -0.77 -9.42
CA VAL A 144 -3.21 0.31 -8.99
C VAL A 144 -3.55 0.18 -7.51
N LYS A 145 -3.48 1.28 -6.76
CA LYS A 145 -3.85 1.40 -5.36
C LYS A 145 -5.18 2.12 -5.17
N TRP A 146 -6.06 1.51 -4.39
CA TRP A 146 -7.27 2.14 -3.88
C TRP A 146 -7.34 2.20 -2.36
N LEU A 147 -8.04 3.23 -1.89
CA LEU A 147 -8.45 3.43 -0.51
C LEU A 147 -9.92 3.90 -0.51
N PRO A 148 -10.89 3.00 -0.80
CA PRO A 148 -12.29 3.39 -1.05
C PRO A 148 -12.93 4.16 0.12
N SER A 149 -12.55 3.84 1.36
CA SER A 149 -13.02 4.56 2.56
C SER A 149 -12.72 6.07 2.54
N ILE A 150 -11.69 6.49 1.79
CA ILE A 150 -11.24 7.88 1.67
C ILE A 150 -11.58 8.46 0.31
N GLN A 151 -11.49 7.65 -0.75
CA GLN A 151 -11.84 8.04 -2.12
C GLN A 151 -13.36 8.07 -2.37
N GLN A 152 -14.15 7.56 -1.43
CA GLN A 152 -15.61 7.67 -1.35
C GLN A 152 -16.41 7.02 -2.51
N PHE A 153 -15.93 5.90 -3.04
CA PHE A 153 -16.68 5.10 -4.02
C PHE A 153 -16.88 3.67 -3.54
N ASP A 154 -17.87 2.98 -4.11
CA ASP A 154 -18.19 1.59 -3.78
C ASP A 154 -17.54 0.62 -4.79
N PRO A 155 -16.56 -0.22 -4.37
CA PRO A 155 -15.96 -1.22 -5.27
C PRO A 155 -16.95 -2.28 -5.80
N ALA A 156 -18.14 -2.41 -5.21
CA ALA A 156 -19.18 -3.32 -5.67
C ALA A 156 -20.11 -2.70 -6.72
N ASP A 157 -19.96 -1.41 -7.04
CA ASP A 157 -20.81 -0.75 -8.03
C ASP A 157 -20.55 -1.32 -9.43
N ARG A 158 -21.62 -1.84 -10.04
CA ARG A 158 -21.58 -2.42 -11.39
C ARG A 158 -21.20 -1.41 -12.47
N GLY A 159 -21.40 -0.12 -12.22
CA GLY A 159 -20.92 0.96 -13.08
C GLY A 159 -19.40 0.96 -13.26
N LEU A 160 -18.65 0.35 -12.33
CA LEU A 160 -17.18 0.25 -12.40
C LEU A 160 -16.68 -0.91 -13.28
N THR A 161 -17.59 -1.72 -13.86
CA THR A 161 -17.23 -2.85 -14.74
C THR A 161 -16.25 -2.47 -15.85
N PRO A 162 -16.42 -1.34 -16.59
CA PRO A 162 -15.47 -0.94 -17.62
C PRO A 162 -14.06 -0.70 -17.07
N PHE A 163 -13.94 -0.10 -15.87
CA PHE A 163 -12.66 0.13 -15.22
C PHE A 163 -11.95 -1.18 -14.87
N TYR A 164 -12.68 -2.16 -14.32
CA TYR A 164 -12.13 -3.47 -14.00
C TYR A 164 -11.70 -4.26 -15.24
N LEU A 165 -12.48 -4.22 -16.31
CA LEU A 165 -12.12 -4.87 -17.56
C LEU A 165 -10.85 -4.24 -18.15
N LYS A 166 -10.72 -2.90 -18.08
CA LYS A 166 -9.51 -2.21 -18.51
C LYS A 166 -8.29 -2.54 -17.63
N LEU A 167 -8.44 -2.63 -16.31
CA LEU A 167 -7.36 -3.11 -15.41
C LEU A 167 -6.84 -4.49 -15.84
N LYS A 168 -7.77 -5.42 -16.11
CA LYS A 168 -7.45 -6.78 -16.57
C LYS A 168 -6.75 -6.77 -17.93
N GLU A 169 -7.26 -6.00 -18.89
CA GLU A 169 -6.66 -5.83 -20.22
C GLU A 169 -5.22 -5.32 -20.12
N LEU A 170 -4.96 -4.34 -19.25
CA LEU A 170 -3.64 -3.76 -19.04
C LEU A 170 -2.71 -4.63 -18.17
N GLY A 171 -3.21 -5.73 -17.60
CA GLY A 171 -2.45 -6.60 -16.69
C GLY A 171 -2.07 -5.93 -15.37
N LEU A 172 -2.83 -4.93 -14.93
CA LEU A 172 -2.57 -4.19 -13.68
C LEU A 172 -3.33 -4.83 -12.51
N PRO A 173 -2.64 -5.36 -11.48
CA PRO A 173 -3.32 -5.82 -10.28
C PRO A 173 -3.83 -4.63 -9.45
N LEU A 174 -4.92 -4.86 -8.74
CA LEU A 174 -5.56 -3.89 -7.86
C LEU A 174 -5.20 -4.15 -6.40
N LEU A 175 -4.30 -3.35 -5.83
CA LEU A 175 -4.07 -3.26 -4.39
C LEU A 175 -5.15 -2.37 -3.78
N THR A 176 -6.02 -2.90 -2.93
CA THR A 176 -7.09 -2.10 -2.31
C THR A 176 -7.14 -2.28 -0.82
N HIS A 177 -7.33 -1.17 -0.11
CA HIS A 177 -7.48 -1.23 1.34
C HIS A 177 -8.73 -2.06 1.72
N THR A 178 -8.56 -2.94 2.69
CA THR A 178 -9.64 -3.74 3.27
C THR A 178 -9.58 -3.62 4.77
N GLY A 179 -10.72 -3.31 5.39
CA GLY A 179 -10.79 -3.02 6.81
C GLY A 179 -10.86 -1.55 7.17
N SER A 180 -10.64 -1.25 8.46
CA SER A 180 -10.85 0.08 9.02
C SER A 180 -9.61 0.97 8.86
N GLU A 181 -9.82 2.14 8.27
CA GLU A 181 -8.86 3.24 8.13
C GLU A 181 -8.96 4.20 9.34
N LYS A 182 -7.80 4.68 9.83
CA LYS A 182 -7.67 5.53 11.03
C LYS A 182 -6.63 6.67 10.90
N SER A 183 -5.91 6.70 9.79
CA SER A 183 -4.85 7.65 9.45
C SER A 183 -5.40 8.99 8.94
N PHE A 184 -6.66 9.00 8.50
CA PHE A 184 -7.40 10.18 8.06
C PHE A 184 -8.28 10.74 9.18
N THR A 185 -8.79 11.97 9.02
CA THR A 185 -9.68 12.57 10.03
C THR A 185 -11.10 11.99 9.98
N ALA A 186 -11.52 11.50 8.81
CA ALA A 186 -12.74 10.72 8.62
C ALA A 186 -12.53 9.57 7.63
N ALA A 187 -13.34 8.52 7.74
CA ALA A 187 -13.30 7.37 6.83
C ALA A 187 -14.65 6.64 6.76
N ARG A 188 -15.06 6.26 5.54
CA ARG A 188 -16.25 5.43 5.26
C ARG A 188 -15.89 3.95 5.22
N ASN A 189 -15.61 3.39 6.39
CA ASN A 189 -15.05 2.03 6.52
C ASN A 189 -15.96 0.91 5.99
N GLU A 190 -17.25 1.18 5.78
CA GLU A 190 -18.17 0.28 5.09
C GLU A 190 -17.80 0.07 3.61
N LEU A 191 -17.07 1.01 2.99
CA LEU A 191 -16.60 0.89 1.59
C LEU A 191 -15.39 -0.03 1.45
N ALA A 192 -14.73 -0.36 2.56
CA ALA A 192 -13.60 -1.29 2.61
C ALA A 192 -14.00 -2.67 3.17
N ASP A 193 -15.29 -3.05 3.09
CA ASP A 193 -15.74 -4.43 3.34
C ASP A 193 -15.14 -5.36 2.27
N PRO A 194 -14.42 -6.43 2.66
CA PRO A 194 -13.90 -7.43 1.72
C PRO A 194 -14.95 -7.96 0.73
N GLU A 195 -16.22 -8.11 1.13
CA GLU A 195 -17.27 -8.61 0.23
C GLU A 195 -17.53 -7.71 -0.98
N ARG A 196 -17.15 -6.42 -0.92
CA ARG A 196 -17.23 -5.51 -2.08
C ARG A 196 -16.23 -5.88 -3.18
N LEU A 197 -15.24 -6.72 -2.90
CA LEU A 197 -14.26 -7.21 -3.88
C LEU A 197 -14.82 -8.31 -4.80
N ARG A 198 -16.01 -8.84 -4.55
CA ARG A 198 -16.61 -9.88 -5.40
C ARG A 198 -16.72 -9.46 -6.86
N LEU A 199 -17.11 -8.21 -7.12
CA LEU A 199 -17.25 -7.69 -8.47
C LEU A 199 -15.91 -7.74 -9.24
N PRO A 200 -14.83 -7.05 -8.81
CA PRO A 200 -13.55 -7.13 -9.52
C PRO A 200 -13.00 -8.56 -9.62
N LEU A 201 -13.16 -9.37 -8.56
CA LEU A 201 -12.70 -10.75 -8.56
C LEU A 201 -13.45 -11.61 -9.61
N SER A 202 -14.77 -11.47 -9.72
CA SER A 202 -15.60 -12.20 -10.70
C SER A 202 -15.30 -11.83 -12.15
N LEU A 203 -14.79 -10.61 -12.39
CA LEU A 203 -14.35 -10.15 -13.72
C LEU A 203 -12.94 -10.66 -14.08
N GLY A 204 -12.26 -11.30 -13.13
CA GLY A 204 -10.92 -11.88 -13.31
C GLY A 204 -9.78 -10.89 -13.08
N VAL A 205 -10.00 -9.80 -12.34
CA VAL A 205 -8.92 -8.89 -11.92
C VAL A 205 -8.10 -9.57 -10.81
N ASN A 206 -6.77 -9.47 -10.87
CA ASN A 206 -5.93 -9.84 -9.74
C ASN A 206 -6.07 -8.77 -8.65
N VAL A 207 -6.67 -9.11 -7.51
CA VAL A 207 -6.92 -8.17 -6.42
C VAL A 207 -6.02 -8.52 -5.24
N ILE A 208 -5.34 -7.53 -4.67
CA ILE A 208 -4.53 -7.64 -3.46
C ILE A 208 -5.27 -6.92 -2.34
N ALA A 209 -5.80 -7.68 -1.38
CA ALA A 209 -6.42 -7.12 -0.18
C ALA A 209 -5.33 -6.65 0.79
N ALA A 210 -5.21 -5.33 0.97
CA ALA A 210 -4.17 -4.77 1.84
C ALA A 210 -4.33 -5.27 3.29
N HIS A 211 -3.20 -5.62 3.91
CA HIS A 211 -3.12 -6.12 5.29
C HIS A 211 -4.04 -7.31 5.57
N ALA A 212 -4.34 -8.14 4.56
CA ALA A 212 -5.21 -9.32 4.62
C ALA A 212 -6.55 -9.09 5.36
N ALA A 213 -7.16 -7.92 5.16
CA ALA A 213 -8.39 -7.46 5.82
C ALA A 213 -8.37 -7.63 7.35
N SER A 214 -7.19 -7.47 7.96
CA SER A 214 -6.96 -8.04 9.27
C SER A 214 -7.69 -7.31 10.42
N ASN A 215 -8.21 -6.11 10.19
CA ASN A 215 -8.94 -5.30 11.16
C ASN A 215 -10.38 -4.96 10.73
N GLY A 216 -11.15 -4.39 11.65
CA GLY A 216 -12.52 -3.96 11.39
C GLY A 216 -13.55 -5.09 11.34
N ARG A 217 -14.81 -4.68 11.24
CA ARG A 217 -15.97 -5.58 11.16
C ARG A 217 -17.00 -4.99 10.20
N ASN A 218 -17.68 -5.84 9.45
CA ASN A 218 -18.82 -5.50 8.61
C ASN A 218 -19.91 -6.56 8.80
N HIS A 219 -21.18 -6.13 8.83
CA HIS A 219 -22.34 -7.01 9.02
C HIS A 219 -22.20 -7.99 10.21
N GLY A 220 -21.65 -7.50 11.33
CA GLY A 220 -21.48 -8.31 12.54
C GLY A 220 -20.35 -9.35 12.46
N GLU A 221 -19.57 -9.40 11.39
CA GLU A 221 -18.47 -10.35 11.17
C GLU A 221 -17.12 -9.62 11.08
N SER A 222 -16.01 -10.26 11.49
CA SER A 222 -14.68 -9.68 11.28
C SER A 222 -14.31 -9.69 9.79
N ASN A 223 -13.69 -8.61 9.31
CA ASN A 223 -13.28 -8.52 7.91
C ASN A 223 -12.29 -9.63 7.54
N HIS A 224 -11.42 -10.03 8.46
CA HIS A 224 -10.49 -11.13 8.23
C HIS A 224 -11.21 -12.46 7.92
N ARG A 225 -12.33 -12.77 8.60
CA ARG A 225 -13.11 -13.98 8.32
C ARG A 225 -13.79 -13.89 6.95
N ARG A 226 -14.34 -12.72 6.60
CA ARG A 226 -14.92 -12.43 5.28
C ARG A 226 -13.89 -12.59 4.16
N PHE A 227 -12.68 -12.07 4.38
CA PHE A 227 -11.53 -12.24 3.48
C PHE A 227 -11.15 -13.71 3.29
N LEU A 228 -11.02 -14.49 4.37
CA LEU A 228 -10.71 -15.93 4.26
C LEU A 228 -11.76 -16.70 3.47
N ARG A 229 -13.05 -16.36 3.63
CA ARG A 229 -14.14 -16.92 2.81
C ARG A 229 -13.90 -16.61 1.33
N LEU A 230 -13.63 -15.36 0.97
CA LEU A 230 -13.35 -14.98 -0.42
C LEU A 230 -12.10 -15.66 -0.99
N CYS A 231 -11.06 -15.89 -0.19
CA CYS A 231 -9.88 -16.62 -0.64
C CYS A 231 -10.20 -18.08 -1.04
N GLY A 232 -11.23 -18.68 -0.44
CA GLY A 232 -11.71 -20.01 -0.83
C GLY A 232 -12.54 -20.01 -2.12
N GLU A 233 -13.10 -18.86 -2.49
CA GLU A 233 -13.98 -18.71 -3.66
C GLU A 233 -13.24 -18.19 -4.91
N TYR A 234 -12.20 -17.37 -4.72
CA TYR A 234 -11.49 -16.68 -5.80
C TYR A 234 -9.98 -16.93 -5.75
N ALA A 235 -9.45 -17.61 -6.77
CA ALA A 235 -8.02 -17.89 -6.91
C ALA A 235 -7.18 -16.63 -7.16
N ASN A 236 -7.78 -15.61 -7.79
CA ASN A 236 -7.20 -14.30 -8.11
C ASN A 236 -7.29 -13.28 -6.96
N LEU A 237 -7.63 -13.71 -5.73
CA LEU A 237 -7.53 -12.90 -4.52
C LEU A 237 -6.21 -13.18 -3.79
N TYR A 238 -5.41 -12.13 -3.69
CA TYR A 238 -4.13 -12.04 -2.98
C TYR A 238 -4.27 -11.16 -1.74
N ALA A 239 -3.25 -11.13 -0.90
CA ALA A 239 -3.12 -10.14 0.17
C ALA A 239 -1.66 -9.76 0.42
N ASP A 240 -1.43 -8.53 0.84
CA ASP A 240 -0.13 -8.16 1.41
C ASP A 240 -0.08 -8.47 2.92
N ILE A 241 1.13 -8.66 3.44
CA ILE A 241 1.39 -8.82 4.88
C ILE A 241 1.87 -7.51 5.53
N SER A 242 1.63 -6.37 4.90
CA SER A 242 2.05 -5.08 5.42
C SER A 242 1.23 -4.69 6.64
N ALA A 243 1.77 -3.84 7.50
CA ALA A 243 1.20 -3.46 8.80
C ALA A 243 0.95 -4.59 9.83
N LEU A 244 1.07 -5.88 9.48
CA LEU A 244 0.67 -7.00 10.35
C LEU A 244 1.59 -7.21 11.56
N THR A 245 2.72 -6.51 11.61
CA THR A 245 3.68 -6.47 12.72
C THR A 245 3.47 -5.27 13.66
N GLN A 246 2.49 -4.39 13.40
CA GLN A 246 2.20 -3.26 14.27
C GLN A 246 1.66 -3.70 15.63
N LEU A 247 1.94 -2.90 16.68
CA LEU A 247 1.51 -3.15 18.06
C LEU A 247 -0.02 -3.29 18.23
N ASN A 248 -0.80 -2.64 17.39
CA ASN A 248 -2.26 -2.76 17.38
C ASN A 248 -2.77 -4.00 16.58
N ARG A 249 -1.86 -4.82 16.03
CA ARG A 249 -2.16 -5.99 15.19
C ARG A 249 -1.32 -7.24 15.54
N LEU A 250 -0.73 -7.32 16.74
CA LEU A 250 0.25 -8.35 17.13
C LEU A 250 -0.13 -9.81 16.85
N THR A 251 -1.42 -10.15 16.85
CA THR A 251 -1.89 -11.52 16.58
C THR A 251 -2.29 -11.78 15.12
N HIS A 252 -2.29 -10.75 14.27
CA HIS A 252 -2.90 -10.79 12.95
C HIS A 252 -2.04 -11.58 11.97
N LEU A 253 -0.74 -11.32 11.92
CA LEU A 253 0.21 -12.09 11.13
C LEU A 253 0.12 -13.58 11.48
N GLN A 254 0.14 -13.91 12.77
CA GLN A 254 0.08 -15.30 13.25
C GLN A 254 -1.24 -16.00 12.93
N ARG A 255 -2.36 -15.27 12.87
CA ARG A 255 -3.64 -15.83 12.41
C ARG A 255 -3.61 -16.14 10.93
N LEU A 256 -3.05 -15.24 10.12
CA LEU A 256 -2.89 -15.44 8.68
C LEU A 256 -1.94 -16.61 8.37
N LEU A 257 -0.84 -16.76 9.12
CA LEU A 257 0.13 -17.84 8.92
C LEU A 257 -0.39 -19.24 9.25
N LYS A 258 -1.59 -19.36 9.84
CA LYS A 258 -2.28 -20.66 10.02
C LYS A 258 -2.92 -21.20 8.73
N HIS A 259 -2.84 -20.42 7.64
CA HIS A 259 -3.42 -20.73 6.34
C HIS A 259 -2.33 -20.96 5.29
N PRO A 260 -1.59 -22.09 5.35
CA PRO A 260 -0.51 -22.39 4.41
C PRO A 260 -0.96 -22.46 2.95
N GLU A 261 -2.23 -22.79 2.70
CA GLU A 261 -2.88 -22.75 1.38
C GLU A 261 -2.88 -21.34 0.76
N LEU A 262 -2.67 -20.29 1.55
CA LEU A 262 -2.58 -18.91 1.08
C LEU A 262 -1.15 -18.47 0.79
N PHE A 263 -0.10 -19.21 1.17
CA PHE A 263 1.26 -18.70 1.09
C PHE A 263 1.74 -18.34 -0.34
N GLY A 264 1.18 -18.96 -1.38
CA GLY A 264 1.42 -18.57 -2.78
C GLY A 264 0.68 -17.30 -3.23
N ARG A 265 -0.21 -16.78 -2.37
CA ARG A 265 -1.06 -15.60 -2.60
C ARG A 265 -0.80 -14.46 -1.62
N LEU A 266 0.19 -14.61 -0.73
CA LEU A 266 0.63 -13.57 0.20
C LEU A 266 1.84 -12.83 -0.37
N LEU A 267 1.85 -11.51 -0.22
CA LEU A 267 2.85 -10.62 -0.81
C LEU A 267 3.54 -9.82 0.28
N TYR A 268 4.84 -9.64 0.17
CA TYR A 268 5.58 -8.77 1.07
C TYR A 268 5.27 -7.30 0.82
N GLY A 269 4.92 -6.61 1.90
CA GLY A 269 4.84 -5.17 1.93
C GLY A 269 5.13 -4.67 3.35
N THR A 270 5.58 -3.43 3.45
CA THR A 270 5.94 -2.82 4.74
C THR A 270 4.86 -1.93 5.31
N ASP A 271 4.11 -1.23 4.44
CA ASP A 271 3.33 -0.04 4.80
C ASP A 271 4.26 1.12 5.20
N MET A 272 5.40 1.26 4.50
CA MET A 272 6.40 2.31 4.77
C MET A 272 5.70 3.69 4.69
N PRO A 273 5.96 4.63 5.63
CA PRO A 273 7.04 4.64 6.61
C PRO A 273 6.70 4.04 7.98
N ILE A 274 5.63 3.27 8.15
CA ILE A 274 5.21 2.81 9.48
C ILE A 274 6.28 2.03 10.25
N PRO A 275 7.10 1.14 9.63
CA PRO A 275 8.21 0.49 10.33
C PRO A 275 9.27 1.44 10.91
N LYS A 276 9.37 2.69 10.43
CA LYS A 276 10.27 3.73 10.98
C LYS A 276 9.71 4.39 12.25
N THR A 277 8.51 3.99 12.69
CA THR A 277 7.84 4.54 13.88
C THR A 277 7.88 3.55 15.03
N ALA A 278 7.57 4.01 16.25
CA ALA A 278 7.44 3.14 17.41
C ALA A 278 6.25 2.15 17.33
N ALA A 279 5.40 2.26 16.30
CA ALA A 279 4.28 1.34 16.10
C ALA A 279 4.73 -0.07 15.71
N VAL A 280 5.94 -0.23 15.18
CA VAL A 280 6.54 -1.53 14.85
C VAL A 280 7.80 -1.67 15.69
N THR A 281 7.87 -2.75 16.47
CA THR A 281 9.04 -3.04 17.29
C THR A 281 9.12 -4.54 17.56
N PRO A 282 10.32 -5.15 17.48
CA PRO A 282 10.48 -6.55 17.85
C PRO A 282 10.10 -6.83 19.31
N PHE A 283 10.20 -5.82 20.19
CA PHE A 283 9.80 -5.92 21.61
C PHE A 283 8.28 -6.09 21.81
N GLY A 284 7.47 -5.93 20.75
CA GLY A 284 6.04 -6.23 20.77
C GLY A 284 5.71 -7.73 20.78
N PHE A 285 6.71 -8.61 20.63
CA PHE A 285 6.51 -10.05 20.46
C PHE A 285 7.24 -10.93 21.50
N PRO A 286 7.18 -10.63 22.82
CA PRO A 286 7.92 -11.37 23.84
C PRO A 286 7.50 -12.84 23.98
N ASN A 287 6.26 -13.17 23.58
CA ASN A 287 5.74 -14.54 23.60
C ASN A 287 6.19 -15.38 22.38
N ARG A 288 6.86 -14.77 21.41
CA ARG A 288 7.28 -15.42 20.15
C ARG A 288 8.77 -15.30 19.88
N LEU A 289 9.42 -14.25 20.41
CA LEU A 289 10.83 -13.96 20.21
C LEU A 289 11.55 -13.98 21.56
N SER A 290 12.72 -14.60 21.59
CA SER A 290 13.60 -14.52 22.77
C SER A 290 14.13 -13.10 22.94
N PRO A 291 14.48 -12.66 24.17
CA PRO A 291 15.07 -11.34 24.41
C PRO A 291 16.31 -11.06 23.54
N ARG A 292 17.17 -12.07 23.34
CA ARG A 292 18.33 -11.97 22.46
C ARG A 292 17.92 -11.70 21.01
N ARG A 293 16.90 -12.40 20.51
CA ARG A 293 16.43 -12.21 19.13
C ARG A 293 15.77 -10.85 18.93
N MET A 294 14.98 -10.39 19.91
CA MET A 294 14.39 -9.04 19.87
C MET A 294 15.47 -7.95 19.81
N LEU A 295 16.52 -8.07 20.63
CA LEU A 295 17.65 -7.14 20.61
C LEU A 295 18.39 -7.17 19.26
N GLN A 296 18.71 -8.36 18.74
CA GLN A 296 19.37 -8.50 17.44
C GLN A 296 18.58 -7.82 16.31
N ILE A 297 17.28 -8.05 16.23
CA ILE A 297 16.43 -7.42 15.20
C ILE A 297 16.39 -5.91 15.39
N SER A 298 16.27 -5.42 16.64
CA SER A 298 16.23 -3.97 16.92
C SER A 298 17.50 -3.23 16.53
N GLN A 299 18.62 -3.95 16.38
CA GLN A 299 19.92 -3.39 15.98
C GLN A 299 20.10 -3.34 14.46
N VAL A 300 19.20 -3.95 13.68
CA VAL A 300 19.22 -3.85 12.21
C VAL A 300 18.90 -2.41 11.82
N ALA A 301 19.84 -1.73 11.17
CA ALA A 301 19.76 -0.30 10.90
C ALA A 301 18.79 0.05 9.77
N ASN A 302 18.80 -0.73 8.68
CA ASN A 302 17.90 -0.49 7.56
C ASN A 302 16.46 -0.93 7.94
N PRO A 303 15.45 -0.05 7.78
CA PRO A 303 14.08 -0.36 8.22
C PRO A 303 13.40 -1.45 7.39
N TRP A 304 13.75 -1.63 6.11
CA TRP A 304 13.26 -2.76 5.32
C TRP A 304 13.89 -4.07 5.80
N ASP A 305 15.21 -4.09 5.99
CA ASP A 305 15.90 -5.30 6.48
C ASP A 305 15.43 -5.69 7.88
N GLN A 306 15.18 -4.71 8.75
CA GLN A 306 14.62 -4.95 10.08
C GLN A 306 13.22 -5.56 10.00
N ASP A 307 12.36 -5.06 9.11
CA ASP A 307 11.01 -5.58 8.91
C ASP A 307 11.01 -7.00 8.30
N VAL A 308 11.88 -7.28 7.33
CA VAL A 308 12.13 -8.64 6.81
C VAL A 308 12.58 -9.56 7.94
N ALA A 309 13.62 -9.19 8.68
CA ALA A 309 14.17 -9.99 9.78
C ALA A 309 13.13 -10.25 10.89
N LEU A 310 12.25 -9.28 11.17
CA LEU A 310 11.14 -9.44 12.11
C LEU A 310 10.11 -10.43 11.58
N LYS A 311 9.67 -10.29 10.32
CA LYS A 311 8.69 -11.20 9.69
C LYS A 311 9.24 -12.63 9.60
N GLU A 312 10.50 -12.82 9.22
CA GLU A 312 11.18 -14.11 9.22
C GLU A 312 11.20 -14.73 10.63
N ALA A 313 11.59 -13.95 11.64
CA ALA A 313 11.63 -14.42 13.03
C ALA A 313 10.23 -14.76 13.58
N LEU A 314 9.18 -14.17 13.01
CA LEU A 314 7.78 -14.49 13.31
C LEU A 314 7.23 -15.65 12.46
N GLY A 315 8.06 -16.28 11.63
CA GLY A 315 7.71 -17.49 10.88
C GLY A 315 7.08 -17.25 9.51
N VAL A 316 7.26 -16.07 8.90
CA VAL A 316 6.89 -15.82 7.51
C VAL A 316 7.77 -16.67 6.58
N PRO A 317 7.20 -17.56 5.76
CA PRO A 317 7.97 -18.35 4.79
C PRO A 317 8.67 -17.49 3.74
N GLU A 318 9.86 -17.91 3.32
CA GLU A 318 10.70 -17.19 2.37
C GLU A 318 9.96 -16.81 1.08
N GLN A 319 9.17 -17.72 0.51
CA GLN A 319 8.45 -17.49 -0.74
C GLN A 319 7.56 -16.23 -0.74
N ILE A 320 6.99 -15.86 0.41
CA ILE A 320 6.11 -14.69 0.54
C ILE A 320 6.85 -13.39 0.20
N PHE A 321 8.16 -13.34 0.49
CA PHE A 321 9.00 -12.18 0.17
C PHE A 321 9.22 -12.00 -1.34
N PHE A 322 9.09 -13.08 -2.12
CA PHE A 322 9.38 -13.08 -3.54
C PHE A 322 8.13 -13.12 -4.43
N ASN A 323 6.95 -13.46 -3.90
CA ASN A 323 5.71 -13.60 -4.68
C ASN A 323 5.30 -12.35 -5.48
N ALA A 324 5.72 -11.14 -5.07
CA ALA A 324 5.45 -9.90 -5.81
C ALA A 324 5.92 -9.98 -7.26
N ASN A 325 7.04 -10.66 -7.50
CA ASN A 325 7.70 -10.80 -8.78
C ASN A 325 6.90 -11.52 -9.87
N SER A 326 5.82 -12.21 -9.50
CA SER A 326 4.90 -12.89 -10.43
C SER A 326 3.54 -12.20 -10.55
N ILE A 327 3.23 -11.21 -9.72
CA ILE A 327 1.90 -10.62 -9.61
C ILE A 327 1.84 -9.19 -10.13
N ILE A 328 2.86 -8.37 -9.83
CA ILE A 328 2.92 -6.99 -10.32
C ILE A 328 3.43 -6.93 -11.76
N ARG A 329 3.04 -5.90 -12.50
CA ARG A 329 3.43 -5.68 -13.90
C ARG A 329 4.84 -5.08 -13.95
N LEU A 330 5.86 -5.94 -14.05
CA LEU A 330 7.27 -5.59 -14.27
C LEU A 330 7.61 -5.51 -15.76
#